data_AF-A0A7J3MMY6-F1
#
_entry.id   AF-A0A7J3MMY6-F1
#
_cell.length_a   1.000
_cell.length_b   1.000
_cell.length_c   1.000
_cell.angle_alpha   90.00
_cell.angle_beta   90.00
_cell.angle_gamma   90.00
#
_symmetry.space_group_name_H-M   'P 1'
#
loop_
_entity.id
_entity.type
_entity.pdbx_description
1 polymer ?
#
loop_
_entity_poly.entity_id
_entity_poly.type
_entity_poly.pdbx_seq_one_letter_code
_entity_poly.pdbx_strand_id
1 'polypeptide(L)'
;MVSAKNPRLLDACIKESHERGASVYIWKQIFHKIGSGENIPRQLVGLDLEPIHKPWICPNNKESTESIMEELRLLLSNHDVDGLFIDVFRYPSPCDGLTSMLTCFCNSCITNAEGMNIDLEKTRRSIKDFIEKIHRLSAEEIVSLKERFSRPYTFHCLLHNSDISNFLKFRNHSINCFVKNVEQLVKERGRRLGLDIFSPSLSWLVGQDYSILKNNCSWMKPMIYCSGLGPACIPTETVSLARELQKLNQRLRDEDLIYMISRFLDLPLHYKNLSEIEARGLPAELVRLETMRAKEAVEERVPIYTGIEAVSTDVFPISPERVESYVKNALEGGADGIVISWDIKLVPDENLKVIKKAIASF
;
A
#
# COMPACT_ATOMS: atom_id res chain seq x y z
N MET A 1 -11.57 12.59 -10.46
CA MET A 1 -11.07 13.40 -9.32
C MET A 1 -11.21 14.88 -9.61
N VAL A 2 -11.90 15.64 -8.74
CA VAL A 2 -11.97 17.10 -8.78
C VAL A 2 -11.04 17.64 -7.69
N SER A 3 -10.16 18.56 -8.03
CA SER A 3 -9.21 19.13 -7.07
C SER A 3 -9.93 20.05 -6.07
N ALA A 4 -9.70 19.84 -4.78
CA ALA A 4 -10.17 20.71 -3.69
C ALA A 4 -9.67 22.17 -3.80
N LYS A 5 -8.81 22.47 -4.77
CA LYS A 5 -8.35 23.83 -5.10
C LYS A 5 -9.46 24.72 -5.70
N ASN A 6 -10.61 24.17 -6.08
CA ASN A 6 -11.79 24.94 -6.47
C ASN A 6 -13.03 24.45 -5.71
N PRO A 7 -13.30 25.00 -4.51
CA PRO A 7 -14.41 24.57 -3.65
C PRO A 7 -15.77 24.54 -4.36
N ARG A 8 -16.06 25.56 -5.18
CA ARG A 8 -17.34 25.64 -5.92
C ARG A 8 -17.52 24.51 -6.93
N LEU A 9 -16.43 24.11 -7.60
CA LEU A 9 -16.47 23.00 -8.54
C LEU A 9 -16.67 21.67 -7.81
N LEU A 10 -16.03 21.51 -6.65
CA LEU A 10 -16.22 20.32 -5.80
C LEU A 10 -17.68 20.20 -5.35
N ASP A 11 -18.28 21.28 -4.85
CA ASP A 11 -19.68 21.30 -4.40
C ASP A 11 -20.66 21.00 -5.55
N ALA A 12 -20.39 21.53 -6.74
CA ALA A 12 -21.21 21.22 -7.93
C ALA A 12 -21.14 19.73 -8.30
N CYS A 13 -19.96 19.11 -8.24
CA CYS A 13 -19.81 17.69 -8.51
C CYS A 13 -20.42 16.81 -7.42
N ILE A 14 -20.37 17.23 -6.16
CA ILE A 14 -21.05 16.56 -5.04
C ILE A 14 -22.55 16.52 -5.32
N LYS A 15 -23.15 17.69 -5.59
CA LYS A 15 -24.58 17.82 -5.85
C LYS A 15 -25.03 16.93 -7.02
N GLU A 16 -24.35 17.01 -8.17
CA GLU A 16 -24.67 16.18 -9.34
C GLU A 16 -24.55 14.67 -9.05
N SER A 17 -23.58 14.26 -8.22
CA SER A 17 -23.40 12.86 -7.85
C SER A 17 -24.55 12.37 -6.99
N HIS A 18 -24.98 13.17 -6.01
CA HIS A 18 -26.12 12.86 -5.14
C HIS A 18 -27.44 12.81 -5.92
N GLU A 19 -27.67 13.73 -6.87
CA GLU A 19 -28.83 13.70 -7.77
C GLU A 19 -28.91 12.40 -8.60
N ARG A 20 -27.76 11.76 -8.83
CA ARG A 20 -27.64 10.45 -9.52
C ARG A 20 -27.60 9.25 -8.57
N GLY A 21 -27.77 9.47 -7.26
CA GLY A 21 -27.76 8.41 -6.24
C GLY A 21 -26.37 7.83 -5.93
N ALA A 22 -25.28 8.55 -6.25
CA ALA A 22 -23.92 8.12 -5.95
C ALA A 22 -23.40 8.81 -4.68
N SER A 23 -22.86 8.02 -3.74
CA SER A 23 -22.12 8.56 -2.60
C SER A 23 -20.77 9.14 -3.03
N VAL A 24 -20.37 10.24 -2.38
CA VAL A 24 -19.16 10.98 -2.67
C VAL A 24 -18.20 10.92 -1.49
N TYR A 25 -16.97 10.49 -1.76
CA TYR A 25 -15.89 10.45 -0.78
C TYR A 25 -14.75 11.37 -1.23
N ILE A 26 -14.23 12.18 -0.31
CA ILE A 26 -13.04 12.99 -0.62
C ILE A 26 -11.81 12.10 -0.51
N TRP A 27 -11.14 11.90 -1.65
CA TRP A 27 -9.85 11.21 -1.70
C TRP A 27 -8.73 12.12 -1.22
N LYS A 28 -7.93 11.66 -0.24
CA LYS A 28 -6.86 12.46 0.35
C LYS A 28 -5.63 11.63 0.69
N GLN A 29 -4.48 12.08 0.20
CA GLN A 29 -3.17 11.57 0.63
C GLN A 29 -2.79 12.13 1.99
N ILE A 30 -2.29 11.26 2.87
CA ILE A 30 -2.06 11.56 4.29
C ILE A 30 -0.59 11.86 4.59
N PHE A 31 0.30 10.85 4.52
CA PHE A 31 1.68 10.97 5.00
C PHE A 31 2.69 11.30 3.89
N HIS A 32 2.23 11.93 2.80
CA HIS A 32 3.09 12.31 1.69
C HIS A 32 2.65 13.66 1.11
N LYS A 33 3.54 14.66 1.12
CA LYS A 33 3.26 16.00 0.59
C LYS A 33 3.77 16.15 -0.83
N ILE A 34 2.87 16.31 -1.80
CA ILE A 34 3.23 16.72 -3.17
C ILE A 34 3.17 18.25 -3.25
N GLY A 35 4.31 18.91 -3.41
CA GLY A 35 4.40 20.37 -3.61
C GLY A 35 5.37 21.06 -2.65
N SER A 36 6.27 21.87 -3.22
CA SER A 36 7.33 22.63 -2.57
C SER A 36 6.79 23.72 -1.64
N GLY A 37 6.74 23.44 -0.34
CA GLY A 37 6.79 24.46 0.70
C GLY A 37 8.05 24.21 1.52
N GLU A 38 8.96 25.19 1.56
CA GLU A 38 10.33 25.09 2.11
C GLU A 38 10.41 24.82 3.62
N ASN A 39 9.27 24.68 4.30
CA ASN A 39 9.20 24.27 5.70
C ASN A 39 8.30 23.02 5.81
N ILE A 40 8.87 21.84 5.59
CA ILE A 40 8.20 20.56 5.91
C ILE A 40 8.65 20.18 7.33
N PRO A 41 7.80 20.36 8.36
CA PRO A 41 8.16 19.92 9.69
C PRO A 41 8.13 18.39 9.67
N ARG A 42 9.31 17.78 9.85
CA ARG A 42 9.57 16.38 10.24
C ARG A 42 9.61 15.33 9.13
N GLN A 43 10.80 15.25 8.52
CA GLN A 43 11.29 14.12 7.73
C GLN A 43 11.36 12.84 8.57
N LEU A 44 11.16 11.69 7.94
CA LEU A 44 11.45 10.40 8.57
C LEU A 44 12.96 10.28 8.82
N VAL A 45 13.35 9.52 9.85
CA VAL A 45 14.76 9.30 10.22
C VAL A 45 15.14 7.86 9.88
N GLY A 46 16.20 7.68 9.11
CA GLY A 46 16.69 6.38 8.65
C GLY A 46 17.49 5.62 9.70
N LEU A 47 18.01 4.45 9.30
CA LEU A 47 18.80 3.56 10.15
C LEU A 47 20.09 4.21 10.68
N ASP A 48 20.64 5.17 9.94
CA ASP A 48 21.86 5.91 10.31
C ASP A 48 21.58 7.14 11.17
N LEU A 49 20.34 7.32 11.62
CA LEU A 49 19.87 8.49 12.39
C LEU A 49 19.89 9.81 11.61
N GLU A 50 20.06 9.72 10.29
CA GLU A 50 19.94 10.86 9.39
C GLU A 50 18.51 11.00 8.85
N PRO A 51 18.02 12.24 8.66
CA PRO A 51 16.75 12.48 7.97
C PRO A 51 16.76 11.95 6.54
N ILE A 52 15.64 11.37 6.08
CA ILE A 52 15.47 11.06 4.66
C ILE A 52 14.99 12.32 3.93
N HIS A 53 15.64 12.67 2.83
CA HIS A 53 15.27 13.81 1.99
C HIS A 53 14.15 13.46 0.99
N LYS A 54 13.02 13.00 1.53
CA LYS A 54 11.82 12.67 0.77
C LYS A 54 10.59 13.30 1.42
N PRO A 55 9.50 13.56 0.69
CA PRO A 55 8.34 14.27 1.21
C PRO A 55 7.40 13.39 2.05
N TRP A 56 7.97 12.46 2.83
CA TRP A 56 7.26 11.59 3.74
C TRP A 56 7.09 12.25 5.12
N ILE A 57 5.94 12.03 5.74
CA ILE A 57 5.58 12.55 7.07
C ILE A 57 5.58 11.39 8.07
N CYS A 58 6.18 11.62 9.25
CA CYS A 58 6.13 10.64 10.33
C CYS A 58 4.72 10.51 10.93
N PRO A 59 4.10 9.31 10.98
CA PRO A 59 2.77 9.13 11.55
C PRO A 59 2.72 9.30 13.07
N ASN A 60 3.87 9.28 13.75
CA ASN A 60 3.98 9.52 15.19
C ASN A 60 4.26 10.99 15.52
N ASN A 61 4.37 11.84 14.50
CA ASN A 61 4.65 13.24 14.73
C ASN A 61 3.38 14.01 15.08
N LYS A 62 3.29 14.49 16.33
CA LYS A 62 2.09 15.16 16.86
C LYS A 62 1.65 16.37 16.02
N GLU A 63 2.55 17.32 15.76
CA GLU A 63 2.22 18.54 15.00
C GLU A 63 1.74 18.22 13.58
N SER A 64 2.44 17.31 12.88
CA SER A 64 2.07 16.93 11.52
C SER A 64 0.71 16.23 11.50
N THR A 65 0.48 15.30 12.43
CA THR A 65 -0.79 14.57 12.51
C THR A 65 -1.95 15.45 12.94
N GLU A 66 -1.77 16.39 13.88
CA GLU A 66 -2.77 17.39 14.27
C GLU A 66 -3.13 18.31 13.08
N SER A 67 -2.14 18.77 12.32
CA SER A 67 -2.37 19.57 11.12
C SER A 67 -3.16 18.81 10.05
N ILE A 68 -2.85 17.53 9.83
CA ILE A 68 -3.60 16.68 8.89
C ILE A 68 -5.04 16.46 9.40
N MET A 69 -5.22 16.15 10.68
CA MET A 69 -6.54 15.95 11.27
C MET A 69 -7.42 17.21 11.14
N GLU A 70 -6.82 18.39 11.32
CA GLU A 70 -7.52 19.66 11.13
C GLU A 70 -7.93 19.87 9.66
N GLU A 71 -7.07 19.53 8.70
CA GLU A 71 -7.43 19.56 7.28
C GLU A 71 -8.61 18.62 6.96
N LEU A 72 -8.56 17.38 7.45
CA LEU A 72 -9.64 16.40 7.26
C LEU A 72 -10.95 16.88 7.90
N ARG A 73 -10.86 17.52 9.08
CA ARG A 73 -12.01 18.11 9.76
C ARG A 73 -12.65 19.21 8.93
N LEU A 74 -11.84 20.12 8.36
CA LEU A 74 -12.32 21.20 7.52
C LEU A 74 -12.98 20.67 6.24
N LEU A 75 -12.42 19.63 5.61
CA LEU A 75 -13.02 18.99 4.42
C LEU A 75 -14.41 18.44 4.73
N LEU A 76 -14.58 17.75 5.86
CA LEU A 76 -15.87 17.20 6.30
C LEU A 76 -16.88 18.27 6.73
N SER A 77 -16.41 19.42 7.21
CA SER A 77 -17.28 20.52 7.67
C SER A 77 -17.73 21.44 6.54
N ASN A 78 -16.92 21.58 5.48
CA ASN A 78 -17.17 22.55 4.41
C ASN A 78 -17.89 21.95 3.19
N HIS A 79 -17.97 20.62 3.10
CA HIS A 79 -18.55 19.92 1.96
C HIS A 79 -19.54 18.86 2.42
N ASP A 80 -20.66 18.73 1.72
CA ASP A 80 -21.65 17.69 2.01
C ASP A 80 -21.26 16.35 1.37
N VAL A 81 -20.26 15.67 1.95
CA VAL A 81 -19.72 14.41 1.43
C VAL A 81 -20.09 13.24 2.32
N ASP A 82 -20.32 12.07 1.74
CA ASP A 82 -20.64 10.83 2.46
C ASP A 82 -19.48 10.32 3.32
N GLY A 83 -18.25 10.75 3.02
CA GLY A 83 -17.08 10.24 3.71
C GLY A 83 -15.73 10.75 3.24
N LEU A 84 -14.71 10.16 3.84
CA LEU A 84 -13.31 10.29 3.42
C LEU A 84 -12.82 8.97 2.84
N PHE A 85 -11.95 9.07 1.85
CA PHE A 85 -11.21 7.95 1.30
C PHE A 85 -9.72 8.26 1.38
N ILE A 86 -9.05 7.71 2.39
CA ILE A 86 -7.66 8.09 2.67
C ILE A 86 -6.67 7.17 1.95
N ASP A 87 -5.62 7.78 1.41
CA ASP A 87 -4.52 7.13 0.71
C ASP A 87 -3.19 7.59 1.30
N VAL A 88 -2.11 6.84 1.04
CA VAL A 88 -0.76 7.12 1.51
C VAL A 88 -0.70 7.34 3.03
N PHE A 89 -1.58 6.65 3.77
CA PHE A 89 -1.57 6.58 5.24
C PHE A 89 -0.59 5.49 5.71
N ARG A 90 0.61 5.49 5.14
CA ARG A 90 1.58 4.41 5.28
C ARG A 90 2.99 4.95 5.39
N TYR A 91 3.91 4.07 5.75
CA TYR A 91 5.34 4.30 5.61
C TYR A 91 5.80 4.07 4.15
N PRO A 92 7.03 4.50 3.79
CA PRO A 92 7.61 4.23 2.48
C PRO A 92 7.64 2.73 2.15
N SER A 93 7.46 2.41 0.87
CA SER A 93 7.43 1.03 0.37
C SER A 93 8.76 0.63 -0.29
N PRO A 94 8.95 -0.63 -0.70
CA PRO A 94 10.14 -1.01 -1.46
C PRO A 94 10.45 -0.12 -2.67
N CYS A 95 9.45 0.42 -3.38
CA CYS A 95 9.67 1.34 -4.49
C CYS A 95 10.39 2.65 -4.07
N ASP A 96 10.36 2.99 -2.78
CA ASP A 96 11.12 4.12 -2.22
C ASP A 96 12.58 3.76 -1.88
N GLY A 97 12.99 2.51 -2.11
CA GLY A 97 14.32 2.01 -1.75
C GLY A 97 14.45 1.63 -0.28
N LEU A 98 15.43 0.77 0.01
CA LEU A 98 15.55 0.09 1.30
C LEU A 98 15.76 1.07 2.46
N THR A 99 16.57 2.10 2.25
CA THR A 99 16.82 3.14 3.27
C THR A 99 15.54 3.86 3.69
N SER A 100 14.64 4.13 2.75
CA SER A 100 13.36 4.80 3.05
C SER A 100 12.37 3.83 3.69
N MET A 101 12.29 2.60 3.16
CA MET A 101 11.41 1.54 3.65
C MET A 101 11.70 1.15 5.10
N LEU A 102 12.95 1.24 5.54
CA LEU A 102 13.38 0.88 6.90
C LEU A 102 13.40 2.08 7.85
N THR A 103 12.50 3.04 7.67
CA THR A 103 12.26 4.16 8.59
C THR A 103 11.07 3.83 9.53
N CYS A 104 10.89 4.48 10.67
CA CYS A 104 11.47 5.75 11.15
C CYS A 104 11.99 5.64 12.58
N PHE A 105 13.15 6.25 12.86
CA PHE A 105 13.81 6.28 14.18
C PHE A 105 13.91 7.69 14.78
N CYS A 106 12.94 8.56 14.51
CA CYS A 106 12.92 9.89 15.13
C CYS A 106 12.51 9.82 16.61
N ASN A 107 12.78 10.87 17.38
CA ASN A 107 12.43 10.93 18.81
C ASN A 107 10.95 10.61 19.09
N SER A 108 10.03 11.09 18.26
CA SER A 108 8.60 10.75 18.41
C SER A 108 8.32 9.26 18.25
N CYS A 109 9.02 8.57 17.34
CA CYS A 109 8.90 7.13 17.19
C CYS A 109 9.48 6.39 18.39
N ILE A 110 10.66 6.81 18.87
CA ILE A 110 11.32 6.21 20.04
C ILE A 110 10.40 6.30 21.26
N THR A 111 9.90 7.50 21.58
CA THR A 111 8.99 7.70 22.72
C THR A 111 7.70 6.89 22.59
N ASN A 112 7.09 6.82 21.40
CA ASN A 112 5.88 6.02 21.21
C ASN A 112 6.15 4.52 21.35
N ALA A 113 7.31 4.04 20.91
CA ALA A 113 7.69 2.63 21.02
C ALA A 113 8.00 2.23 22.47
N GLU A 114 8.60 3.12 23.27
CA GLU A 114 8.79 2.91 24.71
C GLU A 114 7.45 2.66 25.41
N GLY A 115 6.39 3.39 25.03
CA GLY A 115 5.02 3.16 25.51
C GLY A 115 4.45 1.78 25.15
N MET A 116 5.04 1.09 24.16
CA MET A 116 4.72 -0.30 23.78
C MET A 116 5.70 -1.33 24.38
N ASN A 117 6.63 -0.91 25.25
CA ASN A 117 7.76 -1.72 25.73
C ASN A 117 8.65 -2.25 24.59
N ILE A 118 8.82 -1.46 23.52
CA ILE A 118 9.67 -1.78 22.37
C ILE A 118 10.90 -0.87 22.38
N ASP A 119 12.09 -1.47 22.43
CA ASP A 119 13.36 -0.76 22.25
C ASP A 119 13.67 -0.63 20.74
N LEU A 120 13.35 0.55 20.18
CA LEU A 120 13.61 0.83 18.77
C LEU A 120 15.10 0.98 18.45
N GLU A 121 15.94 1.36 19.39
CA GLU A 121 17.39 1.47 19.15
C GLU A 121 18.06 0.11 19.06
N LYS A 122 17.66 -0.84 19.92
CA LYS A 122 18.01 -2.24 19.75
C LYS A 122 17.50 -2.79 18.42
N THR A 123 16.24 -2.48 18.09
CA THR A 123 15.62 -2.91 16.83
C THR A 123 16.38 -2.40 15.60
N ARG A 124 16.78 -1.13 15.61
CA ARG A 124 17.59 -0.48 14.58
C ARG A 124 18.91 -1.22 14.34
N ARG A 125 19.62 -1.57 15.42
CA ARG A 125 20.87 -2.35 15.36
C ARG A 125 20.64 -3.75 14.78
N SER A 126 19.59 -4.44 15.23
CA SER A 126 19.23 -5.77 14.73
C SER A 126 18.89 -5.77 13.23
N ILE A 127 18.22 -4.71 12.74
CA ILE A 127 17.96 -4.51 11.30
C ILE A 127 19.28 -4.31 10.54
N LYS A 128 20.21 -3.50 11.06
CA LYS A 128 21.54 -3.32 10.45
C LYS A 128 22.31 -4.65 10.39
N ASP A 129 22.30 -5.42 11.46
CA ASP A 129 22.94 -6.75 11.51
C ASP A 129 22.29 -7.71 10.50
N PHE A 130 20.97 -7.62 10.30
CA PHE A 130 20.27 -8.41 9.29
C PHE A 130 20.66 -8.02 7.86
N ILE A 131 20.77 -6.72 7.57
CA ILE A 131 21.28 -6.23 6.28
C ILE A 131 22.71 -6.73 6.04
N GLU A 132 23.57 -6.66 7.04
CA GLU A 132 24.95 -7.13 6.96
C GLU A 132 25.02 -8.66 6.75
N LYS A 133 24.11 -9.42 7.35
CA LYS A 133 23.99 -10.86 7.09
C LYS A 133 23.64 -11.14 5.62
N ILE A 134 22.69 -10.41 5.04
CA ILE A 134 22.33 -10.55 3.62
C ILE A 134 23.55 -10.23 2.73
N HIS A 135 24.26 -9.15 3.04
CA HIS A 135 25.48 -8.75 2.33
C HIS A 135 26.54 -9.88 2.29
N ARG A 136 26.67 -10.63 3.39
CA ARG A 136 27.68 -11.68 3.57
C ARG A 136 27.28 -13.08 3.08
N LEU A 137 26.03 -13.30 2.65
CA LEU A 137 25.57 -14.63 2.22
C LEU A 137 26.47 -15.22 1.12
N SER A 138 26.89 -16.47 1.33
CA SER A 138 27.60 -17.27 0.33
C SER A 138 26.67 -17.74 -0.80
N ALA A 139 27.24 -18.27 -1.89
CA ALA A 139 26.45 -18.83 -2.98
C ALA A 139 25.63 -20.05 -2.51
N GLU A 140 26.23 -20.91 -1.70
CA GLU A 140 25.60 -22.10 -1.12
C GLU A 140 24.45 -21.72 -0.18
N GLU A 141 24.64 -20.67 0.64
CA GLU A 141 23.60 -20.16 1.52
C GLU A 141 22.42 -19.56 0.73
N ILE A 142 22.69 -18.86 -0.37
CA ILE A 142 21.65 -18.33 -1.27
C ILE A 142 20.84 -19.46 -1.89
N VAL A 143 21.48 -20.51 -2.39
CA VAL A 143 20.79 -21.69 -2.95
C VAL A 143 19.91 -22.34 -1.88
N SER A 144 20.46 -22.57 -0.68
CA SER A 144 19.71 -23.15 0.43
C SER A 144 18.54 -22.27 0.90
N LEU A 145 18.71 -20.95 0.89
CA LEU A 145 17.64 -20.00 1.20
C LEU A 145 16.52 -20.09 0.16
N LYS A 146 16.88 -20.06 -1.13
CA LYS A 146 15.94 -20.15 -2.25
C LYS A 146 15.09 -21.41 -2.18
N GLU A 147 15.70 -22.57 -1.95
CA GLU A 147 15.00 -23.86 -1.90
C GLU A 147 13.98 -23.94 -0.76
N ARG A 148 14.29 -23.32 0.39
CA ARG A 148 13.38 -23.24 1.55
C ARG A 148 12.36 -22.10 1.44
N PHE A 149 12.56 -21.17 0.50
CA PHE A 149 11.78 -19.94 0.43
C PHE A 149 10.33 -20.23 0.08
N SER A 150 9.45 -19.69 0.91
CA SER A 150 7.99 -19.74 0.74
C SER A 150 7.39 -18.65 1.60
N ARG A 151 6.16 -18.24 1.28
CA ARG A 151 5.42 -17.27 2.09
C ARG A 151 5.36 -17.65 3.58
N PRO A 152 5.00 -18.89 3.99
CA PRO A 152 5.02 -19.28 5.41
C PRO A 152 6.41 -19.22 6.04
N TYR A 153 7.46 -19.63 5.29
CA TYR A 153 8.83 -19.56 5.77
C TYR A 153 9.28 -18.10 6.02
N THR A 154 8.92 -17.17 5.13
CA THR A 154 9.19 -15.74 5.30
C THR A 154 8.56 -15.22 6.60
N PHE A 155 7.28 -15.48 6.82
CA PHE A 155 6.60 -15.03 8.04
C PHE A 155 7.16 -15.71 9.29
N HIS A 156 7.50 -17.00 9.23
CA HIS A 156 8.19 -17.69 10.32
C HIS A 156 9.51 -16.98 10.68
N CYS A 157 10.38 -16.68 9.71
CA CYS A 157 11.63 -15.96 9.96
C CYS A 157 11.41 -14.58 10.60
N LEU A 158 10.40 -13.83 10.13
CA LEU A 158 10.08 -12.49 10.67
C LEU A 158 9.55 -12.56 12.10
N LEU A 159 8.70 -13.55 12.41
CA LEU A 159 8.11 -13.71 13.73
C LEU A 159 9.12 -14.22 14.78
N HIS A 160 10.09 -15.05 14.35
CA HIS A 160 11.13 -15.58 15.24
C HIS A 160 12.27 -14.59 15.52
N ASN A 161 12.44 -13.55 14.71
CA ASN A 161 13.33 -12.42 15.05
C ASN A 161 12.52 -11.37 15.83
N SER A 162 12.64 -11.39 17.16
CA SER A 162 11.84 -10.52 18.05
C SER A 162 12.01 -9.04 17.75
N ASP A 163 13.22 -8.60 17.37
CA ASP A 163 13.49 -7.20 17.08
C ASP A 163 12.83 -6.77 15.75
N ILE A 164 12.92 -7.58 14.69
CA ILE A 164 12.22 -7.30 13.41
C ILE A 164 10.70 -7.38 13.60
N SER A 165 10.21 -8.38 14.33
CA SER A 165 8.80 -8.49 14.69
C SER A 165 8.30 -7.25 15.43
N ASN A 166 9.08 -6.74 16.39
CA ASN A 166 8.76 -5.51 17.12
C ASN A 166 8.74 -4.29 16.20
N PHE A 167 9.66 -4.19 15.23
CA PHE A 167 9.64 -3.11 14.23
C PHE A 167 8.32 -3.09 13.45
N LEU A 168 7.91 -4.24 12.93
CA LEU A 168 6.67 -4.38 12.16
C LEU A 168 5.44 -4.08 13.01
N LYS A 169 5.40 -4.60 14.25
CA LYS A 169 4.31 -4.33 15.20
C LYS A 169 4.21 -2.84 15.55
N PHE A 170 5.33 -2.17 15.78
CA PHE A 170 5.37 -0.75 16.05
C PHE A 170 4.80 0.05 14.87
N ARG A 171 5.24 -0.24 13.64
CA ARG A 171 4.74 0.45 12.44
C ARG A 171 3.23 0.23 12.24
N ASN A 172 2.76 -1.02 12.40
CA ASN A 172 1.34 -1.33 12.34
C ASN A 172 0.54 -0.56 13.40
N HIS A 173 1.06 -0.47 14.62
CA HIS A 173 0.43 0.29 15.70
C HIS A 173 0.34 1.78 15.38
N SER A 174 1.43 2.40 14.89
CA SER A 174 1.44 3.81 14.52
C SER A 174 0.40 4.16 13.46
N ILE A 175 0.31 3.36 12.39
CA ILE A 175 -0.70 3.56 11.35
C ILE A 175 -2.10 3.36 11.90
N ASN A 176 -2.34 2.29 12.66
CA ASN A 176 -3.64 1.99 13.23
C ASN A 176 -4.12 3.08 14.20
N CYS A 177 -3.25 3.63 15.04
CA CYS A 177 -3.59 4.73 15.94
C CYS A 177 -4.03 5.98 15.18
N PHE A 178 -3.35 6.32 14.08
CA PHE A 178 -3.79 7.43 13.24
C PHE A 178 -5.14 7.15 12.57
N VAL A 179 -5.29 5.98 11.94
CA VAL A 179 -6.54 5.61 11.25
C VAL A 179 -7.72 5.58 12.22
N LYS A 180 -7.53 5.10 13.46
CA LYS A 180 -8.56 5.15 14.51
C LYS A 180 -9.01 6.59 14.80
N ASN A 181 -8.10 7.55 14.86
CA ASN A 181 -8.46 8.95 15.07
C ASN A 181 -9.25 9.52 13.88
N VAL A 182 -8.89 9.16 12.64
CA VAL A 182 -9.65 9.55 11.45
C VAL A 182 -11.03 8.91 11.44
N GLU A 183 -11.15 7.63 11.80
CA GLU A 183 -12.45 6.94 11.90
C GLU A 183 -13.36 7.63 12.90
N GLN A 184 -12.84 7.97 14.08
CA GLN A 184 -13.61 8.67 15.10
C GLN A 184 -14.12 10.02 14.57
N LEU A 185 -13.24 10.83 13.96
CA LEU A 185 -13.59 12.13 13.38
C LEU A 185 -14.72 12.01 12.35
N VAL A 186 -14.64 11.01 11.48
CA VAL A 186 -15.59 10.74 10.39
C VAL A 186 -16.93 10.23 10.94
N LYS A 187 -16.88 9.29 11.89
CA LYS A 187 -18.06 8.66 12.50
C LYS A 187 -18.87 9.62 13.36
N GLU A 188 -18.22 10.50 14.13
CA GLU A 188 -18.89 11.56 14.91
C GLU A 188 -19.74 12.51 14.05
N ARG A 189 -19.48 12.55 12.74
CA ARG A 189 -20.23 13.36 11.75
C ARG A 189 -21.22 12.52 10.94
N GLY A 190 -21.46 11.27 11.31
CA GLY A 190 -22.34 10.35 10.59
C GLY A 190 -21.84 10.00 9.18
N ARG A 191 -20.53 10.12 8.93
CA ARG A 191 -19.91 9.83 7.63
C ARG A 191 -19.16 8.49 7.66
N ARG A 192 -18.68 8.04 6.50
CA ARG A 192 -17.99 6.73 6.33
C ARG A 192 -16.52 6.90 5.95
N LEU A 193 -15.67 5.97 6.37
CA LEU A 193 -14.24 5.98 6.06
C LEU A 193 -13.87 4.82 5.14
N GLY A 194 -13.32 5.13 3.97
CA GLY A 194 -12.66 4.18 3.08
C GLY A 194 -11.14 4.24 3.21
N LEU A 195 -10.47 3.09 3.03
CA LEU A 195 -9.01 2.99 3.06
C LEU A 195 -8.45 2.52 1.70
N ASP A 196 -7.53 3.28 1.11
CA ASP A 196 -6.74 2.86 -0.06
C ASP A 196 -5.49 2.11 0.45
N ILE A 197 -5.54 0.79 0.46
CA ILE A 197 -4.61 -0.06 1.20
C ILE A 197 -3.76 -0.91 0.24
N PHE A 198 -2.49 -1.12 0.58
CA PHE A 198 -1.59 -1.99 -0.21
C PHE A 198 -2.17 -3.39 -0.34
N SER A 199 -1.86 -4.07 -1.45
CA SER A 199 -2.16 -5.49 -1.64
C SER A 199 -1.77 -6.33 -0.39
N PRO A 200 -2.59 -7.29 0.05
CA PRO A 200 -2.33 -8.07 1.27
C PRO A 200 -0.94 -8.71 1.37
N SER A 201 -0.33 -9.06 0.24
CA SER A 201 1.04 -9.57 0.19
C SER A 201 2.10 -8.57 0.63
N LEU A 202 1.85 -7.27 0.46
CA LEU A 202 2.85 -6.22 0.67
C LEU A 202 2.45 -5.22 1.77
N SER A 203 1.21 -5.20 2.24
CA SER A 203 0.70 -4.18 3.17
C SER A 203 1.48 -4.11 4.49
N TRP A 204 1.92 -5.25 5.01
CA TRP A 204 2.70 -5.32 6.24
C TRP A 204 4.08 -4.65 6.13
N LEU A 205 4.64 -4.53 4.91
CA LEU A 205 5.91 -3.82 4.67
C LEU A 205 5.79 -2.30 4.89
N VAL A 206 4.57 -1.77 4.83
CA VAL A 206 4.29 -0.33 4.88
C VAL A 206 3.53 0.07 6.15
N GLY A 207 3.39 -0.84 7.11
CA GLY A 207 2.69 -0.62 8.38
C GLY A 207 1.17 -0.79 8.29
N GLN A 208 0.65 -1.42 7.22
CA GLN A 208 -0.79 -1.63 7.02
C GLN A 208 -1.17 -3.08 7.33
N ASP A 209 -2.09 -3.25 8.28
CA ASP A 209 -2.58 -4.55 8.74
C ASP A 209 -4.11 -4.63 8.63
N TYR A 210 -4.60 -5.41 7.66
CA TYR A 210 -6.02 -5.62 7.41
C TYR A 210 -6.77 -6.13 8.64
N SER A 211 -6.17 -7.04 9.41
CA SER A 211 -6.81 -7.69 10.55
C SER A 211 -7.14 -6.71 11.67
N ILE A 212 -6.35 -5.64 11.79
CA ILE A 212 -6.53 -4.59 12.79
C ILE A 212 -7.36 -3.44 12.20
N LEU A 213 -7.02 -2.97 10.99
CA LEU A 213 -7.61 -1.81 10.34
C LEU A 213 -9.10 -2.00 10.01
N LYS A 214 -9.58 -3.24 9.86
CA LYS A 214 -11.01 -3.54 9.64
C LYS A 214 -11.92 -3.00 10.73
N ASN A 215 -11.39 -2.79 11.94
CA ASN A 215 -12.16 -2.25 13.06
C ASN A 215 -12.27 -0.72 13.01
N ASN A 216 -11.53 -0.05 12.11
CA ASN A 216 -11.43 1.41 12.03
C ASN A 216 -11.74 1.92 10.61
N CYS A 217 -12.62 1.25 9.87
CA CYS A 217 -13.08 1.71 8.56
C CYS A 217 -14.46 1.14 8.21
N SER A 218 -15.08 1.71 7.18
CA SER A 218 -16.37 1.27 6.65
C SER A 218 -16.25 0.38 5.41
N TRP A 219 -15.09 0.39 4.75
CA TRP A 219 -14.73 -0.43 3.59
C TRP A 219 -13.24 -0.25 3.28
N MET A 220 -12.66 -1.20 2.55
CA MET A 220 -11.28 -1.10 2.06
C MET A 220 -11.22 -1.30 0.56
N LYS A 221 -10.26 -0.63 -0.07
CA LYS A 221 -9.88 -0.86 -1.45
C LYS A 221 -8.43 -1.35 -1.48
N PRO A 222 -8.19 -2.66 -1.61
CA PRO A 222 -6.85 -3.18 -1.86
C PRO A 222 -6.38 -2.75 -3.26
N MET A 223 -5.19 -2.16 -3.33
CA MET A 223 -4.50 -1.78 -4.55
C MET A 223 -3.88 -3.01 -5.21
N ILE A 224 -4.66 -3.75 -5.99
CA ILE A 224 -4.22 -5.00 -6.63
C ILE A 224 -3.87 -4.73 -8.09
N TYR A 225 -2.78 -4.01 -8.26
CA TYR A 225 -2.29 -3.54 -9.55
C TYR A 225 -1.20 -4.47 -10.06
N CYS A 226 -1.53 -5.23 -11.10
CA CYS A 226 -0.66 -6.28 -11.65
C CYS A 226 0.11 -5.85 -12.89
N SER A 227 -0.15 -4.67 -13.45
CA SER A 227 0.55 -4.17 -14.62
C SER A 227 1.33 -2.88 -14.33
N GLY A 228 0.85 -2.05 -13.42
CA GLY A 228 1.36 -0.69 -13.20
C GLY A 228 2.83 -0.60 -12.85
N LEU A 229 3.42 0.55 -13.19
CA LEU A 229 4.83 0.89 -12.96
C LEU A 229 5.05 1.88 -11.80
N GLY A 230 4.00 2.22 -11.06
CA GLY A 230 4.05 3.20 -9.96
C GLY A 230 4.17 2.58 -8.57
N PRO A 231 4.28 3.42 -7.52
CA PRO A 231 4.12 2.99 -6.13
C PRO A 231 2.83 2.18 -5.92
N ALA A 232 2.86 1.21 -5.00
CA ALA A 232 1.78 0.26 -4.73
C ALA A 232 1.46 -0.74 -5.85
N CYS A 233 2.09 -0.64 -7.03
CA CYS A 233 1.96 -1.66 -8.07
C CYS A 233 2.82 -2.87 -7.71
N ILE A 234 2.22 -4.05 -7.67
CA ILE A 234 2.89 -5.27 -7.18
C ILE A 234 4.16 -5.60 -7.99
N PRO A 235 4.19 -5.48 -9.34
CA PRO A 235 5.41 -5.65 -10.11
C PRO A 235 6.54 -4.71 -9.65
N THR A 236 6.27 -3.40 -9.58
CA THR A 236 7.24 -2.38 -9.16
C THR A 236 7.75 -2.62 -7.74
N GLU A 237 6.87 -2.91 -6.79
CA GLU A 237 7.26 -3.10 -5.39
C GLU A 237 8.13 -4.35 -5.21
N THR A 238 7.75 -5.47 -5.83
CA THR A 238 8.49 -6.73 -5.73
C THR A 238 9.84 -6.65 -6.43
N VAL A 239 9.90 -6.06 -7.63
CA VAL A 239 11.16 -5.87 -8.36
C VAL A 239 12.05 -4.86 -7.65
N SER A 240 11.52 -3.75 -7.12
CA SER A 240 12.31 -2.78 -6.35
C SER A 240 12.95 -3.43 -5.14
N LEU A 241 12.20 -4.24 -4.38
CA LEU A 241 12.77 -4.98 -3.25
C LEU A 241 13.88 -5.93 -3.70
N ALA A 242 13.64 -6.69 -4.78
CA ALA A 242 14.63 -7.60 -5.33
C ALA A 242 15.92 -6.88 -5.76
N ARG A 243 15.81 -5.72 -6.43
CA ARG A 243 16.96 -4.90 -6.83
C ARG A 243 17.72 -4.35 -5.62
N GLU A 244 17.04 -3.94 -4.55
CA GLU A 244 17.71 -3.51 -3.32
C GLU A 244 18.49 -4.67 -2.67
N LEU A 245 17.93 -5.89 -2.67
CA LEU A 245 18.66 -7.08 -2.20
C LEU A 245 19.88 -7.38 -3.08
N GLN A 246 19.81 -7.20 -4.41
CA GLN A 246 20.96 -7.35 -5.30
C GLN A 246 22.05 -6.31 -5.05
N LYS A 247 21.67 -5.07 -4.71
CA LYS A 247 22.63 -4.02 -4.34
C LYS A 247 23.38 -4.41 -3.06
N LEU A 248 22.70 -5.06 -2.10
CA LEU A 248 23.35 -5.59 -0.91
C LEU A 248 24.25 -6.78 -1.22
N ASN A 249 23.79 -7.71 -2.06
CA ASN A 249 24.56 -8.90 -2.43
C ASN A 249 24.39 -9.24 -3.91
N GLN A 250 25.41 -8.92 -4.71
CA GLN A 250 25.43 -9.12 -6.17
C GLN A 250 25.36 -10.60 -6.60
N ARG A 251 25.53 -11.55 -5.67
CA ARG A 251 25.35 -12.98 -5.94
C ARG A 251 23.89 -13.40 -6.09
N LEU A 252 22.94 -12.57 -5.63
CA LEU A 252 21.52 -12.79 -5.84
C LEU A 252 21.18 -12.54 -7.31
N ARG A 253 21.00 -13.61 -8.08
CA ARG A 253 20.70 -13.50 -9.52
C ARG A 253 19.21 -13.29 -9.74
N ASP A 254 18.86 -12.70 -10.88
CA ASP A 254 17.46 -12.47 -11.25
C ASP A 254 16.62 -13.76 -11.19
N GLU A 255 17.16 -14.90 -11.65
CA GLU A 255 16.46 -16.20 -11.61
C GLU A 255 16.13 -16.66 -10.17
N ASP A 256 17.03 -16.41 -9.22
CA ASP A 256 16.83 -16.79 -7.82
C ASP A 256 15.74 -15.91 -7.20
N LEU A 257 15.76 -14.62 -7.50
CA LEU A 257 14.80 -13.64 -7.01
C LEU A 257 13.41 -13.83 -7.62
N ILE A 258 13.31 -14.10 -8.92
CA ILE A 258 12.04 -14.39 -9.59
C ILE A 258 11.41 -15.65 -8.99
N TYR A 259 12.22 -16.69 -8.75
CA TYR A 259 11.75 -17.89 -8.06
C TYR A 259 11.23 -17.55 -6.66
N MET A 260 11.98 -16.78 -5.87
CA MET A 260 11.54 -16.35 -4.54
C MET A 260 10.24 -15.53 -4.59
N ILE A 261 10.12 -14.56 -5.50
CA ILE A 261 8.89 -13.77 -5.69
C ILE A 261 7.72 -14.70 -6.04
N SER A 262 7.92 -15.66 -6.94
CA SER A 262 6.91 -16.66 -7.32
C SER A 262 6.41 -17.45 -6.11
N ARG A 263 7.33 -17.91 -5.24
CA ARG A 263 7.02 -18.64 -4.01
C ARG A 263 6.39 -17.77 -2.92
N PHE A 264 6.62 -16.46 -2.93
CA PHE A 264 6.03 -15.52 -1.97
C PHE A 264 4.61 -15.11 -2.33
N LEU A 265 4.35 -14.92 -3.63
CA LEU A 265 3.03 -14.58 -4.16
C LEU A 265 2.12 -15.80 -4.30
N ASP A 266 2.66 -17.01 -4.12
CA ASP A 266 2.01 -18.30 -4.38
C ASP A 266 1.51 -18.40 -5.84
N LEU A 267 2.33 -17.93 -6.78
CA LEU A 267 1.98 -17.85 -8.20
C LEU A 267 3.19 -18.22 -9.07
N PRO A 268 3.13 -19.24 -9.93
CA PRO A 268 4.23 -19.59 -10.84
C PRO A 268 4.59 -18.42 -11.76
N LEU A 269 5.85 -17.99 -11.74
CA LEU A 269 6.36 -16.93 -12.59
C LEU A 269 7.43 -17.46 -13.54
N HIS A 270 7.28 -17.13 -14.83
CA HIS A 270 8.19 -17.56 -15.90
C HIS A 270 8.71 -16.33 -16.65
N TYR A 271 9.69 -15.66 -16.06
CA TYR A 271 10.36 -14.49 -16.62
C TYR A 271 11.87 -14.76 -16.75
N LYS A 272 12.48 -14.17 -17.77
CA LYS A 272 13.93 -14.27 -18.03
C LYS A 272 14.74 -13.43 -17.06
N ASN A 273 14.21 -12.29 -16.63
CA ASN A 273 14.86 -11.34 -15.74
C ASN A 273 13.82 -10.44 -15.06
N LEU A 274 14.23 -9.67 -14.06
CA LEU A 274 13.33 -8.81 -13.29
C LEU A 274 12.73 -7.68 -14.14
N SER A 275 13.44 -7.19 -15.15
CA SER A 275 12.94 -6.15 -16.05
C SER A 275 11.80 -6.65 -16.96
N GLU A 276 11.71 -7.95 -17.20
CA GLU A 276 10.57 -8.53 -17.90
C GLU A 276 9.28 -8.50 -17.05
N ILE A 277 9.40 -8.62 -15.72
CA ILE A 277 8.26 -8.43 -14.80
C ILE A 277 7.75 -6.99 -14.87
N GLU A 278 8.66 -6.01 -14.88
CA GLU A 278 8.28 -4.60 -15.02
C GLU A 278 7.60 -4.35 -16.38
N ALA A 279 8.16 -4.87 -17.47
CA ALA A 279 7.62 -4.64 -18.81
C ALA A 279 6.26 -5.31 -19.07
N ARG A 280 6.03 -6.52 -18.52
CA ARG A 280 4.84 -7.33 -18.82
C ARG A 280 3.80 -7.34 -17.70
N GLY A 281 4.17 -6.88 -16.51
CA GLY A 281 3.38 -7.06 -15.29
C GLY A 281 3.40 -8.50 -14.78
N LEU A 282 2.55 -8.78 -13.79
CA LEU A 282 2.30 -10.10 -13.19
C LEU A 282 1.01 -10.71 -13.75
N PRO A 283 0.80 -12.04 -13.71
CA PRO A 283 -0.43 -12.65 -14.20
C PRO A 283 -1.70 -12.12 -13.49
N ALA A 284 -2.80 -11.97 -14.26
CA ALA A 284 -4.07 -11.46 -13.73
C ALA A 284 -4.71 -12.35 -12.65
N GLU A 285 -4.34 -13.63 -12.59
CA GLU A 285 -4.73 -14.53 -11.51
C GLU A 285 -4.33 -14.02 -10.12
N LEU A 286 -3.25 -13.22 -10.04
CA LEU A 286 -2.86 -12.61 -8.78
C LEU A 286 -3.96 -11.71 -8.20
N VAL A 287 -4.81 -11.13 -9.05
CA VAL A 287 -5.97 -10.35 -8.59
C VAL A 287 -6.89 -11.20 -7.73
N ARG A 288 -7.20 -12.41 -8.18
CA ARG A 288 -8.05 -13.35 -7.44
C ARG A 288 -7.42 -13.72 -6.10
N LEU A 289 -6.15 -14.09 -6.10
CA LEU A 289 -5.42 -14.50 -4.90
C LEU A 289 -5.34 -13.36 -3.86
N GLU A 290 -4.99 -12.15 -4.28
CA GLU A 290 -4.90 -11.01 -3.37
C GLU A 290 -6.28 -10.55 -2.88
N THR A 291 -7.33 -10.63 -3.69
CA THR A 291 -8.70 -10.35 -3.22
C THR A 291 -9.13 -11.36 -2.17
N MET A 292 -8.92 -12.67 -2.40
CA MET A 292 -9.21 -13.71 -1.41
C MET A 292 -8.48 -13.45 -0.09
N ARG A 293 -7.17 -13.14 -0.16
CA ARG A 293 -6.37 -12.80 1.03
C ARG A 293 -6.92 -11.58 1.76
N ALA A 294 -7.41 -10.57 1.05
CA ALA A 294 -8.03 -9.39 1.67
C ALA A 294 -9.32 -9.76 2.41
N LYS A 295 -10.21 -10.54 1.76
CA LYS A 295 -11.48 -11.02 2.33
C LYS A 295 -11.25 -11.87 3.58
N GLU A 296 -10.30 -12.81 3.52
CA GLU A 296 -9.88 -13.63 4.66
C GLU A 296 -9.35 -12.77 5.81
N ALA A 297 -8.44 -11.83 5.53
CA ALA A 297 -7.83 -10.99 6.56
C ALA A 297 -8.84 -10.08 7.27
N VAL A 298 -9.89 -9.63 6.56
CA VAL A 298 -10.97 -8.86 7.17
C VAL A 298 -12.06 -9.71 7.81
N GLU A 299 -12.01 -11.04 7.71
CA GLU A 299 -13.03 -11.95 8.23
C GLU A 299 -14.46 -11.52 7.81
N GLU A 300 -14.64 -11.09 6.56
CA GLU A 300 -15.93 -10.60 6.03
C GLU A 300 -16.55 -9.38 6.78
N ARG A 301 -15.82 -8.73 7.69
CA ARG A 301 -16.39 -7.66 8.54
C ARG A 301 -16.59 -6.33 7.85
N VAL A 302 -15.80 -6.07 6.80
CA VAL A 302 -15.90 -4.85 6.01
C VAL A 302 -15.87 -5.20 4.52
N PRO A 303 -16.61 -4.47 3.66
CA PRO A 303 -16.55 -4.68 2.22
C PRO A 303 -15.15 -4.44 1.67
N ILE A 304 -14.74 -5.31 0.76
CA ILE A 304 -13.53 -5.20 -0.06
C ILE A 304 -13.93 -4.80 -1.48
N TYR A 305 -13.60 -3.57 -1.86
CA TYR A 305 -13.73 -3.10 -3.23
C TYR A 305 -12.39 -3.19 -3.94
N THR A 306 -12.17 -4.26 -4.71
CA THR A 306 -10.85 -4.51 -5.31
C THR A 306 -10.46 -3.39 -6.28
N GLY A 307 -9.33 -2.74 -6.03
CA GLY A 307 -8.78 -1.72 -6.92
C GLY A 307 -8.11 -2.39 -8.12
N ILE A 308 -8.60 -2.11 -9.32
CA ILE A 308 -8.05 -2.63 -10.58
C ILE A 308 -7.56 -1.49 -11.47
N GLU A 309 -6.61 -1.80 -12.35
CA GLU A 309 -6.09 -0.86 -13.33
C GLU A 309 -6.97 -0.91 -14.59
N ALA A 310 -7.48 0.24 -15.01
CA ALA A 310 -8.21 0.38 -16.26
C ALA A 310 -7.75 1.56 -17.12
N VAL A 311 -6.84 2.37 -16.59
CA VAL A 311 -6.22 3.47 -17.33
C VAL A 311 -5.37 2.91 -18.46
N SER A 312 -5.46 3.54 -19.63
CA SER A 312 -4.62 3.22 -20.78
C SER A 312 -3.96 4.51 -21.28
N THR A 313 -2.63 4.51 -21.34
CA THR A 313 -1.80 5.62 -21.84
C THR A 313 -0.70 5.09 -22.73
N ASP A 314 0.01 5.95 -23.45
CA ASP A 314 1.13 5.56 -24.32
C ASP A 314 2.26 4.81 -23.56
N VAL A 315 2.43 5.11 -22.28
CA VAL A 315 3.44 4.48 -21.41
C VAL A 315 2.90 3.23 -20.72
N PHE A 316 1.57 3.13 -20.61
CA PHE A 316 0.89 2.10 -19.84
C PHE A 316 -0.39 1.64 -20.55
N PRO A 317 -0.27 0.80 -21.59
CA PRO A 317 -1.43 0.35 -22.34
C PRO A 317 -2.10 -0.83 -21.64
N ILE A 318 -3.27 -0.61 -21.03
CA ILE A 318 -4.10 -1.68 -20.48
C ILE A 318 -5.23 -1.98 -21.44
N SER A 319 -5.18 -3.18 -22.02
CA SER A 319 -6.17 -3.62 -23.00
C SER A 319 -7.51 -3.97 -22.35
N PRO A 320 -8.62 -3.90 -23.12
CA PRO A 320 -9.94 -4.29 -22.63
C PRO A 320 -9.99 -5.74 -22.11
N GLU A 321 -9.32 -6.68 -22.78
CA GLU A 321 -9.28 -8.09 -22.37
C GLU A 321 -8.59 -8.24 -21.01
N ARG A 322 -7.54 -7.44 -20.78
CA ARG A 322 -6.82 -7.44 -19.51
C ARG A 322 -7.70 -6.90 -18.37
N VAL A 323 -8.42 -5.81 -18.62
CA VAL A 323 -9.41 -5.27 -17.67
C VAL A 323 -10.51 -6.29 -17.38
N GLU A 324 -11.03 -6.98 -18.41
CA GLU A 324 -12.01 -8.05 -18.23
C GLU A 324 -11.49 -9.13 -17.27
N SER A 325 -10.25 -9.56 -17.50
CA SER A 325 -9.59 -10.56 -16.65
C SER A 325 -9.47 -10.06 -15.21
N TYR A 326 -9.10 -8.80 -14.98
CA TYR A 326 -9.00 -8.25 -13.63
C TYR A 326 -10.35 -8.22 -12.92
N VAL A 327 -11.42 -7.79 -13.59
CA VAL A 327 -12.77 -7.77 -13.02
C VAL A 327 -13.22 -9.19 -12.66
N LYS A 328 -13.09 -10.15 -13.58
CA LYS A 328 -13.47 -11.54 -13.33
C LYS A 328 -12.72 -12.14 -12.15
N ASN A 329 -11.39 -11.99 -12.13
CA ASN A 329 -10.56 -12.53 -11.05
C ASN A 329 -10.88 -11.88 -9.70
N ALA A 330 -11.15 -10.58 -9.67
CA ALA A 330 -11.57 -9.91 -8.43
C ALA A 330 -12.92 -10.44 -7.92
N LEU A 331 -13.91 -10.62 -8.79
CA LEU A 331 -15.23 -11.14 -8.41
C LEU A 331 -15.14 -12.62 -7.97
N GLU A 332 -14.41 -13.45 -8.70
CA GLU A 332 -14.11 -14.84 -8.31
C GLU A 332 -13.34 -14.94 -6.98
N GLY A 333 -12.54 -13.91 -6.66
CA GLY A 333 -11.85 -13.79 -5.39
C GLY A 333 -12.73 -13.33 -4.22
N GLY A 334 -14.01 -13.04 -4.47
CA GLY A 334 -14.98 -12.63 -3.46
C GLY A 334 -15.06 -11.13 -3.22
N ALA A 335 -14.62 -10.29 -4.15
CA ALA A 335 -14.77 -8.84 -4.02
C ALA A 335 -16.25 -8.42 -3.90
N ASP A 336 -16.55 -7.50 -2.98
CA ASP A 336 -17.88 -6.89 -2.84
C ASP A 336 -18.15 -5.84 -3.92
N GLY A 337 -17.12 -5.45 -4.66
CA GLY A 337 -17.18 -4.61 -5.84
C GLY A 337 -15.79 -4.22 -6.31
N ILE A 338 -15.73 -3.28 -7.24
CA ILE A 338 -14.49 -2.89 -7.91
C ILE A 338 -14.30 -1.37 -7.82
N VAL A 339 -13.06 -0.93 -7.61
CA VAL A 339 -12.68 0.48 -7.82
C VAL A 339 -11.80 0.57 -9.07
N ILE A 340 -12.22 1.43 -10.00
CA ILE A 340 -11.49 1.67 -11.25
C ILE A 340 -10.38 2.68 -10.96
N SER A 341 -9.13 2.24 -11.06
CA SER A 341 -7.95 3.08 -10.86
C SER A 341 -7.26 3.42 -12.18
N TRP A 342 -6.61 4.57 -12.32
CA TRP A 342 -6.29 5.58 -11.29
C TRP A 342 -7.00 6.93 -11.50
N ASP A 343 -7.10 7.43 -12.73
CA ASP A 343 -7.89 8.60 -13.08
C ASP A 343 -8.90 8.21 -14.16
N ILE A 344 -10.19 8.30 -13.82
CA ILE A 344 -11.30 7.95 -14.73
C ILE A 344 -11.22 8.69 -16.08
N LYS A 345 -10.61 9.88 -16.12
CA LYS A 345 -10.44 10.64 -17.37
C LYS A 345 -9.44 10.00 -18.33
N LEU A 346 -8.61 9.09 -17.85
CA LEU A 346 -7.62 8.35 -18.62
C LEU A 346 -8.06 6.89 -18.86
N VAL A 347 -9.30 6.54 -18.50
CA VAL A 347 -9.85 5.20 -18.75
C VAL A 347 -10.59 5.23 -20.09
N PRO A 348 -10.18 4.46 -21.09
CA PRO A 348 -10.89 4.38 -22.37
C PRO A 348 -12.32 3.85 -22.24
N ASP A 349 -13.23 4.32 -23.09
CA ASP A 349 -14.62 3.86 -23.14
C ASP A 349 -14.75 2.35 -23.35
N GLU A 350 -13.83 1.74 -24.11
CA GLU A 350 -13.78 0.29 -24.32
C GLU A 350 -13.54 -0.48 -23.02
N ASN A 351 -12.63 0.01 -22.16
CA ASN A 351 -12.39 -0.57 -20.84
C ASN A 351 -13.63 -0.44 -19.95
N LEU A 352 -14.31 0.72 -19.97
CA LEU A 352 -15.56 0.93 -19.22
C LEU A 352 -16.68 -0.01 -19.68
N LYS A 353 -16.83 -0.23 -21.00
CA LYS A 353 -17.83 -1.14 -21.57
C LYS A 353 -17.58 -2.58 -21.12
N VAL A 354 -16.32 -3.01 -21.12
CA VAL A 354 -15.94 -4.35 -20.67
C VAL A 354 -16.19 -4.52 -19.18
N ILE A 355 -15.84 -3.54 -18.34
CA ILE A 355 -16.13 -3.58 -16.90
C ILE A 355 -17.63 -3.75 -16.67
N LYS A 356 -18.46 -2.94 -17.33
CA LYS A 356 -19.92 -3.01 -17.22
C LYS A 356 -20.44 -4.41 -17.59
N LYS A 357 -19.94 -4.98 -18.68
CA LYS A 357 -20.35 -6.31 -19.14
C LYS A 357 -19.91 -7.41 -18.16
N ALA A 358 -18.68 -7.34 -17.67
CA ALA A 358 -18.12 -8.32 -16.75
C ALA A 358 -18.87 -8.32 -15.41
N ILE A 359 -19.16 -7.15 -14.84
CA ILE A 359 -19.93 -7.01 -13.60
C ILE A 359 -21.36 -7.56 -13.78
N ALA A 360 -22.02 -7.30 -14.91
CA ALA A 360 -23.38 -7.79 -15.17
C ALA A 360 -23.47 -9.32 -15.38
N SER A 361 -22.34 -10.02 -15.48
CA SER A 361 -22.28 -11.47 -15.72
C SER A 361 -22.05 -12.29 -14.44
N PHE A 362 -21.86 -11.63 -13.29
CA PHE A 362 -21.78 -12.21 -11.94
C PHE A 362 -23.00 -11.77 -11.14
#